data_AF-A0A1M7R7I9-F1
#
_entry.id   AF-A0A1M7R7I9-F1
#
_cell.length_a   1.000
_cell.length_b   1.000
_cell.length_c   1.000
_cell.angle_alpha   90.00
_cell.angle_beta   90.00
_cell.angle_gamma   90.00
#
_symmetry.space_group_name_H-M   'P 1'
#
loop_
_entity.id
_entity.type
_entity.pdbx_description
1 polymer ?
#
loop_
_entity_poly.entity_id
_entity_poly.type
_entity_poly.pdbx_seq_one_letter_code
_entity_poly.pdbx_strand_id
1 'polypeptide(L)'
;MARPALERVSQREYARRLGVSNEAVSKAVAKGWIKKGWDPKEKKIIVSHANAEWGELHLQQQAKNIVPGPAPSTNNHDDAIPHNDSGTLSSNTSYANAKRVKEIAQAQLTVLDLKKKKGELVERDLVYKQLFKHGQILRTVLMGIPDKCIDDIIAAKSRSEAHLVMTTALHNALEAATSKQIELMNE
;
A
#
# COMPACT_ATOMS: atom_id res chain seq x y z
N MET A 1 35.40 41.46 -19.82
CA MET A 1 34.19 40.70 -19.50
C MET A 1 34.59 39.46 -18.72
N ALA A 2 34.15 39.34 -17.47
CA ALA A 2 34.55 38.28 -16.55
C ALA A 2 34.03 36.91 -17.02
N ARG A 3 34.91 35.90 -17.03
CA ARG A 3 34.57 34.50 -17.35
C ARG A 3 33.53 33.99 -16.34
N PRO A 4 32.42 33.33 -16.75
CA PRO A 4 31.53 32.71 -15.78
C PRO A 4 32.32 31.66 -15.01
N ALA A 5 32.44 31.83 -13.69
CA ALA A 5 33.09 30.86 -12.83
C ALA A 5 32.34 29.54 -12.98
N LEU A 6 33.01 28.53 -13.55
CA LEU A 6 32.47 27.17 -13.62
C LEU A 6 32.31 26.70 -12.18
N GLU A 7 31.09 26.75 -11.68
CA GLU A 7 30.78 26.37 -10.30
C GLU A 7 31.05 24.87 -10.13
N ARG A 8 32.05 24.56 -9.31
CA ARG A 8 32.52 23.20 -9.02
C ARG A 8 32.00 22.78 -7.67
N VAL A 9 31.01 21.90 -7.65
CA VAL A 9 30.38 21.41 -6.42
C VAL A 9 30.67 19.92 -6.21
N SER A 10 30.54 19.45 -4.97
CA SER A 10 30.61 18.02 -4.66
C SER A 10 29.40 17.27 -5.25
N GLN A 11 29.55 15.97 -5.55
CA GLN A 11 28.46 15.12 -6.05
C GLN A 11 27.21 15.20 -5.16
N ARG A 12 27.40 15.24 -3.84
CA ARG A 12 26.32 15.33 -2.85
C ARG A 12 25.56 16.66 -2.92
N GLU A 13 26.28 17.75 -3.14
CA GLU A 13 25.68 19.08 -3.24
C GLU A 13 24.93 19.25 -4.56
N TYR A 14 25.51 18.73 -5.65
CA TYR A 14 24.85 18.65 -6.94
C TYR A 14 23.54 17.84 -6.88
N ALA A 15 23.58 16.68 -6.23
CA ALA A 15 22.43 15.81 -6.01
C ALA A 15 21.31 16.54 -5.23
N ARG A 16 21.67 17.28 -4.17
CA ARG A 16 20.73 18.11 -3.40
C ARG A 16 20.06 19.19 -4.24
N ARG A 17 20.79 19.88 -5.13
CA ARG A 17 20.22 20.93 -5.99
C ARG A 17 19.21 20.38 -7.01
N LEU A 18 19.41 19.14 -7.46
CA LEU A 18 18.51 18.46 -8.40
C LEU A 18 17.40 17.65 -7.71
N GLY A 19 17.42 17.49 -6.39
CA GLY A 19 16.47 16.64 -5.67
C GLY A 19 16.65 15.13 -5.95
N VAL A 20 17.86 14.71 -6.33
CA VAL A 20 18.19 13.33 -6.68
C VAL A 20 19.11 12.71 -5.63
N SER A 21 19.06 11.39 -5.43
CA SER A 21 20.00 10.69 -4.53
C SER A 21 21.45 10.79 -5.04
N ASN A 22 22.40 10.91 -4.10
CA ASN A 22 23.84 10.91 -4.38
C ASN A 22 24.27 9.64 -5.16
N GLU A 23 23.66 8.50 -4.87
CA GLU A 23 23.95 7.25 -5.59
C GLU A 23 23.60 7.31 -7.08
N ALA A 24 22.54 8.02 -7.45
CA ALA A 24 22.16 8.17 -8.85
C ALA A 24 23.17 9.04 -9.61
N VAL A 25 23.67 10.10 -8.97
CA VAL A 25 24.75 10.95 -9.51
C VAL A 25 26.05 10.14 -9.64
N SER A 26 26.40 9.34 -8.63
CA SER A 26 27.57 8.46 -8.68
C SER A 26 27.46 7.40 -9.79
N LYS A 27 26.29 6.78 -9.96
CA LYS A 27 26.00 5.86 -11.08
C LYS A 27 26.09 6.56 -12.44
N ALA A 28 25.62 7.80 -12.56
CA ALA A 28 25.70 8.58 -13.79
C ALA A 28 27.16 8.92 -14.17
N VAL A 29 28.00 9.24 -13.18
CA VAL A 29 29.44 9.43 -13.39
C VAL A 29 30.11 8.11 -13.77
N ALA A 30 29.82 7.01 -13.06
CA ALA A 30 30.40 5.69 -13.33
C ALA A 30 30.00 5.13 -14.71
N LYS A 31 28.77 5.39 -15.16
CA LYS A 31 28.25 5.01 -16.47
C LYS A 31 28.71 5.95 -17.60
N GLY A 32 29.37 7.07 -17.24
CA GLY A 32 29.89 8.05 -18.18
C GLY A 32 28.81 8.88 -18.87
N TRP A 33 27.71 9.17 -18.18
CA TRP A 33 26.65 10.07 -18.67
C TRP A 33 26.99 11.54 -18.44
N ILE A 34 27.74 11.85 -17.38
CA ILE A 34 28.30 13.19 -17.12
C ILE A 34 29.76 13.16 -17.56
N LYS A 35 30.03 13.46 -18.84
CA LYS A 35 31.38 13.34 -19.43
C LYS A 35 32.16 14.64 -19.36
N LYS A 36 31.54 15.77 -19.68
CA LYS A 36 32.20 17.09 -19.63
C LYS A 36 31.98 17.79 -18.29
N GLY A 37 30.96 17.36 -17.54
CA GLY A 37 30.64 17.88 -16.21
C GLY A 37 31.39 17.24 -15.05
N TRP A 38 32.25 16.25 -15.28
CA TRP A 38 33.03 15.59 -14.22
C TRP A 38 34.51 15.86 -14.40
N ASP A 39 35.15 16.42 -13.37
CA ASP A 39 36.61 16.59 -13.34
C ASP A 39 37.28 15.43 -12.58
N PRO A 40 37.98 14.50 -13.27
CA PRO A 40 38.57 13.31 -12.64
C PRO A 40 39.68 13.65 -11.63
N LYS A 41 40.33 14.81 -11.78
CA LYS A 41 41.46 15.23 -10.94
C LYS A 41 41.01 15.86 -9.61
N GLU A 42 39.96 16.66 -9.63
CA GLU A 42 39.44 17.33 -8.42
C GLU A 42 38.25 16.60 -7.78
N LYS A 43 37.71 15.55 -8.45
CA LYS A 43 36.50 14.81 -8.04
C LYS A 43 35.30 15.73 -7.80
N LYS A 44 35.16 16.79 -8.59
CA LYS A 44 34.08 17.79 -8.51
C LYS A 44 33.23 17.78 -9.77
N ILE A 45 31.95 18.11 -9.61
CA ILE A 45 31.00 18.28 -10.70
C ILE A 45 30.95 19.75 -11.11
N ILE A 46 31.12 20.02 -12.40
CA ILE A 46 30.86 21.32 -13.00
C ILE A 46 29.35 21.41 -13.29
N VAL A 47 28.65 22.22 -12.50
CA VAL A 47 27.17 22.28 -12.47
C VAL A 47 26.57 22.58 -13.85
N SER A 48 27.14 23.53 -14.59
CA SER A 48 26.63 23.97 -15.89
C SER A 48 26.66 22.85 -16.94
N HIS A 49 27.77 22.12 -17.03
CA HIS A 49 27.91 21.02 -17.99
C HIS A 49 27.13 19.79 -17.57
N ALA A 50 27.06 19.48 -16.27
CA ALA A 50 26.30 18.34 -15.78
C ALA A 50 24.77 18.53 -15.93
N ASN A 51 24.27 19.76 -15.76
CA ASN A 51 22.84 20.05 -15.97
C ASN A 51 22.42 19.85 -17.42
N ALA A 52 23.24 20.30 -18.37
CA ALA A 52 22.98 20.13 -19.80
C ALA A 52 23.07 18.65 -20.26
N GLU A 53 23.95 17.86 -19.65
CA GLU A 53 24.16 16.46 -20.06
C GLU A 53 23.19 15.49 -19.38
N TRP A 54 22.78 15.76 -18.14
CA TRP A 54 22.05 14.80 -17.33
C TRP A 54 20.93 15.40 -16.47
N GLY A 55 21.09 16.62 -15.96
CA GLY A 55 20.13 17.26 -15.06
C GLY A 55 18.73 17.46 -15.66
N GLU A 56 18.65 17.94 -16.91
CA GLU A 56 17.35 18.21 -17.57
C GLU A 56 16.57 16.92 -17.89
N LEU A 57 17.27 15.86 -18.29
CA LEU A 57 16.67 14.55 -18.60
C LEU A 57 16.05 13.90 -17.36
N HIS A 58 16.66 14.08 -16.19
CA HIS A 58 16.17 13.51 -14.94
C HIS A 58 14.94 14.24 -14.39
N LEU A 59 14.89 15.57 -14.54
CA LEU A 59 13.76 16.38 -14.10
C LEU A 59 12.49 16.07 -14.92
N GLN A 60 12.65 15.81 -16.22
CA GLN A 60 11.54 15.46 -17.12
C GLN A 60 11.03 14.02 -16.92
N GLN A 61 11.89 13.08 -16.51
CA GLN A 61 11.47 11.72 -16.14
C GLN A 61 10.73 11.66 -14.80
N GLN A 62 11.10 12.48 -13.81
CA GLN A 62 10.35 12.59 -12.56
C GLN A 62 8.96 13.19 -12.78
N ALA A 63 8.83 14.23 -13.62
CA ALA A 63 7.55 14.85 -13.94
C ALA A 63 6.55 13.87 -14.60
N LYS A 64 7.03 12.89 -15.37
CA LYS A 64 6.20 11.90 -16.05
C LYS A 64 5.66 10.79 -15.13
N ASN A 65 6.24 10.63 -13.94
CA ASN A 65 5.78 9.68 -12.92
C ASN A 65 4.75 10.26 -11.94
N ILE A 66 4.30 11.50 -12.14
CA ILE A 66 3.29 12.16 -11.31
C ILE A 66 1.96 12.15 -12.07
N VAL A 67 1.37 10.96 -12.21
CA VAL A 67 -0.08 10.82 -12.43
C VAL A 67 -0.72 10.62 -11.05
N PRO A 68 -1.78 11.35 -10.66
CA PRO A 68 -2.22 11.40 -9.28
C PRO A 68 -3.08 10.18 -8.92
N GLY A 69 -2.52 9.30 -8.09
CA GLY A 69 -3.27 8.34 -7.25
C GLY A 69 -3.09 8.72 -5.78
N PRO A 70 -4.07 8.51 -4.90
CA PRO A 70 -4.07 9.09 -3.56
C PRO A 70 -2.96 8.46 -2.70
N ALA A 71 -2.19 9.33 -2.03
CA ALA A 71 -1.02 9.01 -1.24
C ALA A 71 -1.33 8.16 0.00
N PRO A 72 -0.37 7.35 0.50
CA PRO A 72 -0.27 7.03 1.90
C PRO A 72 0.81 7.88 2.58
N SER A 73 0.38 8.39 3.74
CA SER A 73 1.12 9.18 4.72
C SER A 73 2.45 8.54 5.13
N THR A 74 3.49 9.37 5.24
CA THR A 74 4.80 9.02 5.78
C THR A 74 4.73 9.00 7.31
N ASN A 75 4.69 7.81 7.90
CA ASN A 75 5.13 7.63 9.28
C ASN A 75 6.45 6.87 9.26
N ASN A 76 7.52 7.59 9.60
CA ASN A 76 8.82 7.03 9.92
C ASN A 76 8.69 6.20 11.20
N HIS A 77 8.90 4.89 11.08
CA HIS A 77 9.47 4.10 12.16
C HIS A 77 10.63 3.30 11.58
N ASP A 78 11.80 3.55 12.16
CA ASP A 78 13.02 2.82 11.95
C ASP A 78 12.80 1.35 12.33
N ASP A 79 12.69 0.48 11.32
CA ASP A 79 13.00 -0.93 11.46
C ASP A 79 13.87 -1.32 10.25
N ALA A 80 15.15 -1.52 10.54
CA ALA A 80 16.15 -1.98 9.59
C ALA A 80 15.82 -3.41 9.13
N ILE A 81 15.06 -3.53 8.05
CA ILE A 81 14.95 -4.76 7.27
C ILE A 81 16.05 -4.70 6.18
N PRO A 82 16.98 -5.66 6.12
CA PRO A 82 17.96 -5.67 5.03
C PRO A 82 17.21 -6.01 3.74
N HIS A 83 17.02 -5.02 2.87
CA HIS A 83 16.64 -5.24 1.49
C HIS A 83 17.78 -5.97 0.77
N ASN A 84 17.73 -7.30 0.82
CA ASN A 84 18.48 -8.15 -0.10
C ASN A 84 17.84 -8.02 -1.48
N ASP A 85 18.48 -7.21 -2.33
CA ASP A 85 18.27 -7.16 -3.77
C ASP A 85 18.61 -8.53 -4.39
N SER A 86 17.65 -9.46 -4.38
CA SER A 86 17.81 -10.75 -5.05
C SER A 86 16.47 -11.28 -5.52
N GLY A 87 16.13 -11.02 -6.78
CA GLY A 87 14.90 -11.56 -7.36
C GLY A 87 14.54 -11.10 -8.77
N THR A 88 15.41 -10.42 -9.51
CA THR A 88 15.15 -10.17 -10.94
C THR A 88 15.79 -11.29 -11.77
N LEU A 89 14.97 -12.21 -12.27
CA LEU A 89 15.37 -13.24 -13.21
C LEU A 89 15.79 -12.58 -14.54
N SER A 90 17.07 -12.25 -14.64
CA SER A 90 17.72 -11.93 -15.91
C SER A 90 17.89 -13.23 -16.71
N SER A 91 17.76 -13.15 -18.03
CA SER A 91 17.70 -14.26 -19.00
C SER A 91 18.96 -15.14 -19.10
N ASN A 92 19.87 -15.05 -18.13
CA ASN A 92 21.11 -15.83 -18.05
C ASN A 92 21.36 -16.38 -16.63
N THR A 93 20.29 -16.81 -15.94
CA THR A 93 20.38 -17.29 -14.55
C THR A 93 20.75 -18.78 -14.49
N SER A 94 21.92 -19.09 -13.91
CA SER A 94 22.40 -20.48 -13.68
C SER A 94 21.39 -21.34 -12.91
N TYR A 95 21.28 -22.63 -13.25
CA TYR A 95 20.33 -23.60 -12.65
C TYR A 95 20.40 -23.63 -11.11
N ALA A 96 21.59 -23.46 -10.53
CA ALA A 96 21.79 -23.39 -9.09
C ALA A 96 21.09 -22.16 -8.46
N ASN A 97 21.08 -21.02 -9.14
CA ASN A 97 20.39 -19.81 -8.69
C ASN A 97 18.86 -19.97 -8.82
N ALA A 98 18.38 -20.58 -9.90
CA ALA A 98 16.96 -20.87 -10.06
C ALA A 98 16.44 -21.81 -8.96
N LYS A 99 17.20 -22.84 -8.60
CA LYS A 99 16.86 -23.75 -7.50
C LYS A 99 16.81 -23.03 -6.15
N ARG A 100 17.81 -22.19 -5.85
CA ARG A 100 17.85 -21.40 -4.61
C ARG A 100 16.65 -20.44 -4.51
N VAL A 101 16.32 -19.72 -5.58
CA VAL A 101 15.16 -18.80 -5.59
C VAL A 101 13.85 -19.55 -5.36
N LYS A 102 13.69 -20.74 -5.97
CA LYS A 102 12.52 -21.59 -5.74
C LYS A 102 12.41 -22.04 -4.28
N GLU A 103 13.51 -22.47 -3.67
CA GLU A 103 13.54 -22.89 -2.26
C GLU A 103 13.22 -21.74 -1.31
N ILE A 104 13.75 -20.54 -1.57
CA ILE A 104 13.45 -19.33 -0.79
C ILE A 104 11.97 -18.95 -0.93
N ALA A 105 11.43 -18.94 -2.15
CA ALA A 105 10.02 -18.63 -2.38
C ALA A 105 9.10 -19.66 -1.68
N GLN A 106 9.47 -20.94 -1.71
CA GLN A 106 8.73 -21.98 -1.01
C GLN A 106 8.76 -21.80 0.51
N ALA A 107 9.92 -21.45 1.08
CA ALA A 107 10.05 -21.15 2.50
C ALA A 107 9.24 -19.91 2.91
N GLN A 108 9.18 -18.88 2.05
CA GLN A 108 8.34 -17.71 2.30
C GLN A 108 6.86 -18.06 2.28
N LEU A 109 6.43 -18.91 1.34
CA LEU A 109 5.04 -19.38 1.27
C LEU A 109 4.65 -20.17 2.52
N THR A 110 5.49 -21.10 2.97
CA THR A 110 5.21 -21.87 4.20
C THR A 110 5.15 -20.99 5.44
N VAL A 111 6.00 -19.96 5.54
CA VAL A 111 5.92 -18.97 6.64
C VAL A 111 4.60 -18.20 6.60
N LEU A 112 4.15 -17.76 5.43
CA LEU A 112 2.86 -17.06 5.29
C LEU A 112 1.69 -17.98 5.67
N ASP A 113 1.72 -19.25 5.25
CA ASP A 113 0.69 -20.23 5.60
C ASP A 113 0.68 -20.56 7.10
N LEU A 114 1.86 -20.66 7.73
CA LEU A 114 1.96 -20.81 9.18
C LEU A 114 1.39 -19.60 9.91
N LYS A 115 1.64 -18.38 9.44
CA LYS A 115 1.05 -17.15 9.99
C LYS A 115 -0.46 -17.09 9.82
N LYS A 116 -0.99 -17.52 8.67
CA LYS A 116 -2.44 -17.68 8.45
C LYS A 116 -3.06 -18.66 9.45
N LYS A 117 -2.43 -19.84 9.64
CA LYS A 117 -2.90 -20.86 10.59
C LYS A 117 -2.80 -20.43 12.05
N LYS A 118 -1.79 -19.61 12.39
CA LYS A 118 -1.67 -18.99 13.72
C LYS A 118 -2.69 -17.86 13.97
N GLY A 119 -3.51 -17.50 12.99
CA GLY A 119 -4.52 -16.45 13.11
C GLY A 119 -3.97 -15.03 13.02
N GLU A 120 -2.67 -14.85 12.75
CA GLU A 120 -2.04 -13.52 12.62
C GLU A 120 -2.31 -12.88 11.25
N LEU A 121 -2.61 -13.70 10.23
CA LEU A 121 -2.85 -13.22 8.86
C LEU A 121 -4.20 -13.71 8.35
N VAL A 122 -5.16 -12.81 8.24
CA VAL A 122 -6.46 -13.06 7.61
C VAL A 122 -6.50 -12.47 6.22
N GLU A 123 -7.00 -13.23 5.25
CA GLU A 123 -7.18 -12.76 3.89
C GLU A 123 -8.29 -11.68 3.84
N ARG A 124 -7.96 -10.52 3.27
CA ARG A 124 -8.88 -9.38 3.19
C ARG A 124 -10.19 -9.76 2.50
N ASP A 125 -10.12 -10.52 1.42
CA ASP A 125 -11.29 -10.93 0.64
C ASP A 125 -12.25 -11.80 1.45
N LEU A 126 -11.74 -12.66 2.34
CA LEU A 126 -12.58 -13.45 3.23
C LEU A 126 -13.29 -12.57 4.25
N VAL A 127 -12.59 -11.58 4.84
CA VAL A 127 -13.20 -10.61 5.77
C VAL A 127 -14.33 -9.84 5.07
N TYR A 128 -14.10 -9.34 3.86
CA TYR A 128 -15.13 -8.60 3.11
C TYR A 128 -16.33 -9.48 2.74
N LYS A 129 -16.10 -10.73 2.32
CA LYS A 129 -17.19 -11.69 2.05
C LYS A 129 -18.03 -11.95 3.30
N GLN A 130 -17.37 -12.16 4.44
CA GLN A 130 -18.05 -12.40 5.71
C GLN A 130 -18.87 -11.17 6.11
N LEU A 131 -18.27 -9.97 6.09
CA LEU A 131 -18.93 -8.71 6.40
C LEU A 131 -20.13 -8.44 5.48
N PHE A 132 -19.99 -8.73 4.18
CA PHE A 132 -21.07 -8.58 3.21
C PHE A 132 -22.23 -9.54 3.52
N LYS A 133 -21.93 -10.81 3.81
CA LYS A 133 -22.94 -11.81 4.22
C LYS A 133 -23.66 -11.36 5.49
N HIS A 134 -22.94 -10.79 6.46
CA HIS A 134 -23.55 -10.22 7.68
C HIS A 134 -24.47 -9.04 7.36
N GLY A 135 -24.04 -8.11 6.50
CA GLY A 135 -24.88 -7.00 6.05
C GLY A 135 -26.14 -7.46 5.33
N GLN A 136 -26.05 -8.54 4.54
CA GLN A 136 -27.20 -9.14 3.87
C GLN A 136 -28.20 -9.71 4.87
N ILE A 137 -27.74 -10.46 5.88
CA ILE A 137 -28.61 -11.00 6.94
C ILE A 137 -29.29 -9.86 7.70
N LEU A 138 -28.54 -8.85 8.12
CA LEU A 138 -29.07 -7.70 8.84
C LEU A 138 -30.16 -6.99 8.01
N ARG A 139 -29.91 -6.76 6.72
CA ARG A 139 -30.89 -6.17 5.81
C ARG A 139 -32.17 -7.02 5.74
N THR A 140 -32.03 -8.33 5.52
CA THR A 140 -33.17 -9.25 5.42
C THR A 140 -34.01 -9.24 6.70
N VAL A 141 -33.36 -9.25 7.86
CA VAL A 141 -34.04 -9.21 9.16
C VAL A 141 -34.78 -7.89 9.36
N LEU A 142 -34.13 -6.75 9.09
CA LEU A 142 -34.76 -5.44 9.20
C LEU A 142 -35.97 -5.28 8.27
N MET A 143 -35.85 -5.74 7.01
CA MET A 143 -36.96 -5.65 6.06
C MET A 143 -38.13 -6.58 6.41
N GLY A 144 -37.90 -7.63 7.20
CA GLY A 144 -38.95 -8.54 7.68
C GLY A 144 -39.63 -8.11 8.97
N ILE A 145 -39.25 -6.97 9.58
CA ILE A 145 -39.88 -6.46 10.80
C ILE A 145 -41.35 -6.10 10.59
N PRO A 146 -41.72 -5.32 9.54
CA PRO A 146 -43.11 -4.92 9.35
C PRO A 146 -44.05 -6.11 9.25
N ASP A 147 -43.67 -7.15 8.51
CA ASP A 147 -44.48 -8.37 8.33
C ASP A 147 -44.75 -9.11 9.65
N LYS A 148 -43.89 -8.93 10.67
CA LYS A 148 -44.06 -9.58 11.98
C LYS A 148 -44.93 -8.81 12.95
N CYS A 149 -44.97 -7.48 12.84
CA CYS A 149 -45.65 -6.62 13.81
C CYS A 149 -46.86 -5.87 13.26
N ILE A 150 -47.14 -5.96 11.94
CA ILE A 150 -48.22 -5.22 11.31
C ILE A 150 -49.60 -5.55 11.89
N ASP A 151 -49.89 -6.82 12.15
CA ASP A 151 -51.18 -7.25 12.70
C ASP A 151 -51.38 -6.75 14.14
N ASP A 152 -50.32 -6.80 14.95
CA ASP A 152 -50.32 -6.29 16.33
C ASP A 152 -50.47 -4.77 16.37
N ILE A 153 -49.86 -4.05 15.42
CA ILE A 153 -50.02 -2.60 15.25
C ILE A 153 -51.45 -2.25 14.85
N ILE A 154 -52.08 -3.03 13.96
CA ILE A 154 -53.48 -2.83 13.55
C ILE A 154 -54.44 -3.10 14.73
N ALA A 155 -54.13 -4.07 15.58
CA ALA A 155 -54.94 -4.41 16.75
C ALA A 155 -54.80 -3.42 17.93
N ALA A 156 -53.76 -2.56 17.92
CA ALA A 156 -53.49 -1.62 19.00
C ALA A 156 -54.56 -0.53 19.12
N LYS A 157 -54.93 -0.19 20.37
CA LYS A 157 -56.00 0.79 20.65
C LYS A 157 -55.48 2.23 20.77
N SER A 158 -54.18 2.38 20.99
CA SER A 158 -53.51 3.67 21.17
C SER A 158 -52.22 3.75 20.35
N ARG A 159 -51.87 4.97 19.93
CA ARG A 159 -50.58 5.26 19.27
C ARG A 159 -49.38 4.83 20.13
N SER A 160 -49.49 4.96 21.45
CA SER A 160 -48.41 4.56 22.38
C SER A 160 -48.17 3.05 22.37
N GLU A 161 -49.25 2.28 22.31
CA GLU A 161 -49.22 0.82 22.24
C GLU A 161 -48.62 0.34 20.91
N ALA A 162 -49.06 0.92 19.79
CA ALA A 162 -48.48 0.65 18.48
C ALA A 162 -46.97 0.97 18.40
N HIS A 163 -46.54 2.08 19.01
CA HIS A 163 -45.12 2.44 19.06
C HIS A 163 -44.31 1.44 19.90
N LEU A 164 -44.86 0.98 21.03
CA LEU A 164 -44.21 -0.02 21.87
C LEU A 164 -44.01 -1.34 21.11
N VAL A 165 -45.06 -1.84 20.45
CA VAL A 165 -45.01 -3.06 19.62
C VAL A 165 -43.92 -2.96 18.55
N MET A 166 -43.88 -1.84 17.81
CA MET A 166 -42.84 -1.62 16.79
C MET A 166 -41.43 -1.58 17.40
N THR A 167 -41.27 -0.91 18.54
CA THR A 167 -39.96 -0.78 19.21
C THR A 167 -39.47 -2.13 19.75
N THR A 168 -40.37 -2.93 20.31
CA THR A 168 -40.05 -4.29 20.77
C THR A 168 -39.69 -5.20 19.60
N ALA A 169 -40.43 -5.12 18.48
CA ALA A 169 -40.12 -5.89 17.28
C ALA A 169 -38.73 -5.53 16.70
N LEU A 170 -38.38 -4.23 16.70
CA LEU A 170 -37.04 -3.77 16.31
C LEU A 170 -35.94 -4.32 17.23
N HIS A 171 -36.13 -4.26 18.54
CA HIS A 171 -35.17 -4.84 19.49
C HIS A 171 -34.98 -6.34 19.25
N ASN A 172 -36.07 -7.10 19.17
CA ASN A 172 -36.02 -8.54 18.94
C ASN A 172 -35.33 -8.90 17.62
N ALA A 173 -35.58 -8.13 16.56
CA ALA A 173 -34.97 -8.34 15.25
C ALA A 173 -33.46 -8.06 15.27
N LEU A 174 -33.02 -6.99 15.94
CA LEU A 174 -31.61 -6.69 16.12
C LEU A 174 -30.91 -7.74 16.99
N GLU A 175 -31.55 -8.17 18.08
CA GLU A 175 -31.03 -9.22 18.96
C GLU A 175 -30.91 -10.58 18.24
N ALA A 176 -31.86 -10.91 17.36
CA ALA A 176 -31.76 -12.10 16.51
C ALA A 176 -30.59 -12.00 15.53
N ALA A 177 -30.34 -10.83 14.95
CA ALA A 177 -29.21 -10.61 14.04
C ALA A 177 -27.85 -10.72 14.77
N THR A 178 -27.75 -10.25 16.00
CA THR A 178 -26.53 -10.34 16.82
C THR A 178 -26.32 -11.71 17.46
N SER A 179 -27.39 -12.40 17.87
CA SER A 179 -27.28 -13.74 18.46
C SER A 179 -26.87 -14.78 17.41
N LYS A 180 -27.44 -14.68 16.20
CA LYS A 180 -27.04 -15.50 15.06
C LYS A 180 -25.58 -15.24 14.63
N GLN A 181 -25.06 -14.06 14.92
CA GLN A 181 -23.66 -13.71 14.71
C GLN A 181 -22.73 -14.51 15.64
N ILE A 182 -23.13 -14.78 16.88
CA ILE A 182 -22.33 -15.56 17.84
C ILE A 182 -22.23 -17.03 17.40
N GLU A 183 -23.32 -17.61 16.89
CA GLU A 183 -23.31 -18.99 16.39
C GLU A 183 -22.42 -19.16 15.15
N LEU A 184 -22.50 -18.23 14.19
CA LEU A 184 -21.67 -18.23 12.96
C LEU A 184 -20.17 -17.94 13.21
N MET A 185 -19.80 -17.45 14.39
CA MET A 185 -18.39 -17.25 14.78
C MET A 185 -17.80 -18.48 15.48
N ASN A 186 -18.64 -19.42 15.93
CA ASN A 186 -18.25 -20.63 16.65
C ASN A 186 -18.26 -21.90 15.78
N GLU A 187 -18.63 -21.78 14.51
CA GLU A 187 -18.66 -22.83 13.49
C GLU A 187 -17.54 -22.62 12.45
#